data_AF-A0A7H8HYZ3-F1
#
_entry.id   AF-A0A7H8HYZ3-F1
#
_cell.length_a   1.000
_cell.length_b   1.000
_cell.length_c   1.000
_cell.angle_alpha   90.00
_cell.angle_beta   90.00
_cell.angle_gamma   90.00
#
_symmetry.space_group_name_H-M   'P 1'
#
loop_
_entity.id
_entity.type
_entity.pdbx_description
1 polymer ?
#
loop_
_entity_poly.entity_id
_entity_poly.type
_entity_poly.pdbx_seq_one_letter_code
_entity_poly.pdbx_strand_id
1 'polypeptide(L)'
;MRHAEARARGLRVHGAILAGGLNHNGTTNGLAAPSSRAQAGLLTGVRRRHRIDPARIALVETHGTGTELGDPLELAGLKQAFGGDVLLGAVKPLIGHTLVCSGLAGVIKVLLGFRHATIPPAVPAPDGAAYLDLSPFRVNAEPVPWPEDKPLAAVSAFGFTGSNGHVVLSRPDPAGAPVRPRPRPLPFCFSAESRQGLEELGSRLREVVGELPEEQLSDLSQLLLRRPRRKHARVVVADGRRRLLDALADAADAADAPLDDDLRELVTLWQAGDIAAMRRKLTAPAELADVALPDYPFQRQRHWALDAPAAPADAAPGGAVRAGAVQVGPAPADAVPADPVPAGAAQADALQVGPAPADAVPADPVPADPAPAGAVPADAAPPDAVPAEPMPVGAGELAERLCAGLTTLLGFGDGEDRVRPGTRIATLGLDSLSAVQLLAPYRQGPNPVRAHELFGFATVADLAQAIARAPAGRARNCGGRKREAAGPRCSSRR
;
A
#
# COMPACT_ATOMS: atom_id res chain seq x y z
N MET A 1 -13.58 5.24 15.48
CA MET A 1 -14.62 6.16 15.98
C MET A 1 -15.94 5.76 15.34
N ARG A 2 -17.02 5.63 16.12
CA ARG A 2 -18.34 5.30 15.56
C ARG A 2 -18.93 6.52 14.85
N HIS A 3 -19.75 6.30 13.81
CA HIS A 3 -20.37 7.38 13.04
C HIS A 3 -21.17 8.36 13.92
N ALA A 4 -21.97 7.84 14.85
CA ALA A 4 -22.73 8.66 15.80
C ALA A 4 -21.84 9.54 16.69
N GLU A 5 -20.65 9.05 17.08
CA GLU A 5 -19.70 9.83 17.88
C GLU A 5 -19.06 10.95 17.06
N ALA A 6 -18.73 10.68 15.79
CA ALA A 6 -18.21 11.70 14.89
C ALA A 6 -19.23 12.84 14.71
N ARG A 7 -20.51 12.50 14.51
CA ARG A 7 -21.61 13.48 14.43
C ARG A 7 -21.82 14.24 15.73
N ALA A 8 -21.86 13.55 16.87
CA ALA A 8 -22.02 14.19 18.18
C ALA A 8 -20.87 15.16 18.51
N ARG A 9 -19.67 14.92 17.97
CA ARG A 9 -18.49 15.79 18.11
C ARG A 9 -18.40 16.86 17.02
N GLY A 10 -19.38 16.95 16.11
CA GLY A 10 -19.38 17.90 15.00
C GLY A 10 -18.22 17.71 14.01
N LEU A 11 -17.65 16.50 13.93
CA LEU A 11 -16.51 16.21 13.05
C LEU A 11 -16.97 16.03 11.60
N ARG A 12 -16.15 16.49 10.65
CA ARG A 12 -16.38 16.21 9.24
C ARG A 12 -16.22 14.72 8.97
N VAL A 13 -17.19 14.14 8.27
CA VAL A 13 -17.19 12.73 7.86
C VAL A 13 -16.84 12.66 6.37
N HIS A 14 -15.70 12.05 6.04
CA HIS A 14 -15.30 11.84 4.64
C HIS A 14 -15.97 10.61 4.00
N GLY A 15 -16.48 9.72 4.82
CA GLY A 15 -17.15 8.48 4.46
C GLY A 15 -17.28 7.59 5.69
N ALA A 16 -18.06 6.52 5.58
CA ALA A 16 -18.27 5.56 6.67
C ALA A 16 -17.96 4.14 6.20
N ILE A 17 -17.24 3.37 7.02
CA ILE A 17 -17.12 1.92 6.83
C ILE A 17 -18.42 1.29 7.31
N LEU A 18 -19.24 0.77 6.40
CA LEU A 18 -20.51 0.11 6.72
C LEU A 18 -20.31 -1.34 7.13
N ALA A 19 -19.35 -2.00 6.50
CA ALA A 19 -19.07 -3.40 6.69
C ALA A 19 -17.61 -3.71 6.37
N GLY A 20 -17.09 -4.75 7.00
CA GLY A 20 -15.78 -5.30 6.71
C GLY A 20 -15.70 -6.76 7.10
N GLY A 21 -14.75 -7.48 6.52
CA GLY A 21 -14.50 -8.86 6.86
C GLY A 21 -13.08 -9.27 6.52
N LEU A 22 -12.65 -10.36 7.17
CA LEU A 22 -11.40 -11.04 6.92
C LEU A 22 -11.66 -12.53 6.73
N ASN A 23 -10.88 -13.19 5.89
CA ASN A 23 -10.77 -14.64 5.86
C ASN A 23 -9.38 -15.09 5.40
N HIS A 24 -9.21 -16.38 5.13
CA HIS A 24 -7.96 -16.97 4.67
C HIS A 24 -8.18 -17.85 3.45
N ASN A 25 -7.20 -17.90 2.55
CA ASN A 25 -7.21 -18.78 1.36
C ASN A 25 -7.30 -20.27 1.73
N GLY A 26 -6.75 -20.63 2.89
CA GLY A 26 -6.62 -22.02 3.34
C GLY A 26 -5.56 -22.75 2.52
N THR A 27 -5.75 -24.05 2.31
CA THR A 27 -4.88 -24.84 1.45
C THR A 27 -5.09 -24.44 -0.02
N THR A 28 -4.01 -24.04 -0.67
CA THR A 28 -3.95 -23.66 -2.08
C THR A 28 -2.70 -24.27 -2.71
N ASN A 29 -2.56 -24.18 -4.04
CA ASN A 29 -1.42 -24.76 -4.75
C ASN A 29 -0.17 -23.87 -4.64
N GLY A 30 0.40 -23.83 -3.45
CA GLY A 30 1.46 -22.90 -3.06
C GLY A 30 0.95 -21.93 -2.00
N LEU A 31 1.82 -21.58 -1.06
CA LEU A 31 1.48 -20.68 0.04
C LEU A 31 1.04 -19.29 -0.48
N ALA A 32 1.64 -18.86 -1.59
CA ALA A 32 1.37 -17.57 -2.22
C ALA A 32 0.19 -17.57 -3.20
N ALA A 33 -0.39 -18.74 -3.50
CA ALA A 33 -1.43 -18.85 -4.50
C ALA A 33 -2.75 -18.21 -4.00
N PRO A 34 -3.39 -17.34 -4.79
CA PRO A 34 -4.69 -16.79 -4.43
C PRO A 34 -5.80 -17.84 -4.56
N SER A 35 -6.95 -17.57 -3.93
CA SER A 35 -8.12 -18.45 -3.96
C SER A 35 -9.38 -17.66 -4.32
N SER A 36 -9.83 -17.79 -5.57
CA SER A 36 -11.06 -17.15 -6.07
C SER A 36 -12.28 -17.53 -5.21
N ARG A 37 -12.34 -18.79 -4.75
CA ARG A 37 -13.38 -19.28 -3.83
C ARG A 37 -13.34 -18.57 -2.48
N ALA A 38 -12.16 -18.41 -1.88
CA ALA A 38 -12.03 -17.70 -0.60
C ALA A 38 -12.41 -16.23 -0.75
N GLN A 39 -11.99 -15.58 -1.84
CA GLN A 39 -12.34 -14.19 -2.14
C GLN A 39 -13.86 -14.03 -2.38
N ALA A 40 -14.48 -14.87 -3.20
CA ALA A 40 -15.94 -14.88 -3.40
C ALA A 40 -16.71 -15.06 -2.09
N GLY A 41 -16.24 -16.00 -1.25
CA GLY A 41 -16.81 -16.27 0.07
C GLY A 41 -16.72 -15.06 0.99
N LEU A 42 -15.58 -14.36 1.00
CA LEU A 42 -15.39 -13.13 1.77
C LEU A 42 -16.35 -12.03 1.32
N LEU A 43 -16.31 -11.69 0.02
CA LEU A 43 -17.10 -10.62 -0.59
C LEU A 43 -18.61 -10.87 -0.42
N THR A 44 -19.05 -12.12 -0.65
CA THR A 44 -20.46 -12.51 -0.46
C THR A 44 -20.85 -12.53 1.02
N GLY A 45 -19.98 -13.04 1.88
CA GLY A 45 -20.21 -13.11 3.32
C GLY A 45 -20.39 -11.72 3.94
N VAL A 46 -19.51 -10.77 3.62
CA VAL A 46 -19.61 -9.38 4.10
C VAL A 46 -20.93 -8.75 3.67
N ARG A 47 -21.28 -8.84 2.38
CA ARG A 47 -22.53 -8.23 1.89
C ARG A 47 -23.77 -8.90 2.47
N ARG A 48 -23.84 -10.23 2.51
CA ARG A 48 -25.00 -10.95 3.06
C ARG A 48 -25.19 -10.67 4.56
N ARG A 49 -24.11 -10.71 5.35
CA ARG A 49 -24.14 -10.42 6.79
C ARG A 49 -24.68 -9.02 7.07
N HIS A 50 -24.30 -8.05 6.25
CA HIS A 50 -24.68 -6.64 6.42
C HIS A 50 -25.83 -6.19 5.51
N ARG A 51 -26.50 -7.13 4.82
CA ARG A 51 -27.64 -6.88 3.91
C ARG A 51 -27.35 -5.78 2.87
N ILE A 52 -26.15 -5.81 2.30
CA ILE A 52 -25.70 -4.86 1.29
C ILE A 52 -26.08 -5.38 -0.09
N ASP A 53 -26.91 -4.62 -0.79
CA ASP A 53 -27.27 -4.88 -2.18
C ASP A 53 -26.08 -4.53 -3.11
N PRO A 54 -25.56 -5.48 -3.93
CA PRO A 54 -24.54 -5.18 -4.94
C PRO A 54 -24.91 -4.03 -5.87
N ALA A 55 -26.18 -3.84 -6.21
CA ALA A 55 -26.62 -2.82 -7.15
C ALA A 55 -26.33 -1.40 -6.65
N ARG A 56 -26.13 -1.21 -5.33
CA ARG A 56 -25.80 0.08 -4.71
C ARG A 56 -24.31 0.41 -4.70
N ILE A 57 -23.46 -0.50 -5.17
CA ILE A 57 -22.01 -0.34 -5.20
C ILE A 57 -21.60 0.19 -6.58
N ALA A 58 -21.07 1.42 -6.63
CA ALA A 58 -20.64 2.05 -7.87
C ALA A 58 -19.27 1.55 -8.32
N LEU A 59 -18.37 1.35 -7.35
CA LEU A 59 -16.95 1.06 -7.57
C LEU A 59 -16.48 -0.06 -6.64
N VAL A 60 -15.76 -1.02 -7.20
CA VAL A 60 -14.86 -1.91 -6.43
C VAL A 60 -13.43 -1.51 -6.74
N GLU A 61 -12.75 -0.98 -5.73
CA GLU A 61 -11.30 -0.82 -5.73
C GLU A 61 -10.68 -2.20 -5.44
N THR A 62 -10.17 -2.84 -6.49
CA THR A 62 -9.66 -4.21 -6.46
C THR A 62 -8.31 -4.29 -5.74
N HIS A 63 -7.90 -5.51 -5.41
CA HIS A 63 -6.53 -5.79 -5.06
C HIS A 63 -5.60 -5.53 -6.25
N GLY A 64 -5.96 -5.98 -7.45
CA GLY A 64 -5.45 -5.50 -8.75
C GLY A 64 -3.94 -5.34 -8.78
N THR A 65 -3.21 -6.43 -8.61
CA THR A 65 -1.74 -6.42 -8.57
C THR A 65 -1.11 -6.46 -9.95
N GLY A 66 -1.90 -6.68 -11.02
CA GLY A 66 -1.38 -6.76 -12.38
C GLY A 66 -0.71 -8.10 -12.67
N THR A 67 -1.12 -9.17 -11.98
CA THR A 67 -0.51 -10.50 -12.14
C THR A 67 -1.34 -11.39 -13.05
N GLU A 68 -0.68 -12.14 -13.93
CA GLU A 68 -1.35 -13.03 -14.90
C GLU A 68 -2.16 -14.14 -14.20
N LEU A 69 -1.75 -14.57 -13.00
CA LEU A 69 -2.49 -15.52 -12.17
C LEU A 69 -3.54 -14.84 -11.28
N GLY A 70 -3.17 -13.77 -10.58
CA GLY A 70 -3.98 -13.21 -9.51
C GLY A 70 -5.17 -12.40 -10.02
N ASP A 71 -5.00 -11.62 -11.09
CA ASP A 71 -6.07 -10.75 -11.58
C ASP A 71 -7.26 -11.57 -12.15
N PRO A 72 -7.07 -12.66 -12.92
CA PRO A 72 -8.18 -13.53 -13.32
C PRO A 72 -8.89 -14.19 -12.13
N LEU A 73 -8.15 -14.64 -11.12
CA LEU A 73 -8.72 -15.26 -9.92
C LEU A 73 -9.50 -14.25 -9.07
N GLU A 74 -9.04 -13.00 -8.99
CA GLU A 74 -9.80 -11.92 -8.38
C GLU A 74 -11.08 -11.60 -9.15
N LEU A 75 -11.00 -11.50 -10.47
CA LEU A 75 -12.19 -11.30 -11.30
C LEU A 75 -13.19 -12.46 -11.15
N ALA A 76 -12.74 -13.71 -11.12
CA ALA A 76 -13.61 -14.86 -10.87
C ALA A 76 -14.32 -14.75 -9.52
N GLY A 77 -13.60 -14.35 -8.46
CA GLY A 77 -14.17 -14.10 -7.15
C GLY A 77 -15.20 -12.96 -7.14
N LEU A 78 -14.91 -11.88 -7.85
CA LEU A 78 -15.81 -10.74 -8.04
C LEU A 78 -17.07 -11.13 -8.82
N LYS A 79 -16.95 -11.88 -9.93
CA LYS A 79 -18.09 -12.32 -10.75
C LYS A 79 -19.08 -13.12 -9.91
N GLN A 80 -18.57 -14.04 -9.08
CA GLN A 80 -19.40 -14.83 -8.15
C GLN A 80 -20.09 -13.98 -7.09
N ALA A 81 -19.43 -12.93 -6.59
CA ALA A 81 -20.02 -12.06 -5.58
C ALA A 81 -21.04 -11.08 -6.20
N PHE A 82 -20.66 -10.32 -7.21
CA PHE A 82 -21.41 -9.12 -7.63
C PHE A 82 -22.41 -9.35 -8.76
N GLY A 83 -22.31 -10.44 -9.53
CA GLY A 83 -23.27 -10.77 -10.59
C GLY A 83 -23.20 -9.89 -11.86
N GLY A 84 -22.89 -8.59 -11.74
CA GLY A 84 -22.58 -7.68 -12.85
C GLY A 84 -22.99 -6.20 -12.64
N ASP A 85 -22.53 -5.30 -13.52
CA ASP A 85 -22.76 -3.83 -13.49
C ASP A 85 -22.12 -3.03 -12.32
N VAL A 86 -20.82 -3.23 -12.12
CA VAL A 86 -19.99 -2.41 -11.21
C VAL A 86 -18.71 -1.95 -11.92
N LEU A 87 -18.24 -0.73 -11.59
CA LEU A 87 -16.94 -0.26 -12.06
C LEU A 87 -15.84 -0.91 -11.23
N LEU A 88 -14.75 -1.30 -11.89
CA LEU A 88 -13.52 -1.72 -11.25
C LEU A 88 -12.47 -0.63 -11.36
N GLY A 89 -11.69 -0.46 -10.30
CA GLY A 89 -10.51 0.39 -10.29
C GLY A 89 -9.39 -0.25 -9.48
N ALA A 90 -8.16 0.18 -9.76
CA ALA A 90 -7.00 -0.14 -8.95
C ALA A 90 -6.08 1.09 -8.87
N VAL A 91 -5.53 1.38 -7.70
CA VAL A 91 -4.58 2.48 -7.49
C VAL A 91 -3.14 2.05 -7.77
N LYS A 92 -2.84 0.75 -7.70
CA LYS A 92 -1.48 0.19 -7.84
C LYS A 92 -0.81 0.52 -9.18
N PRO A 93 -1.52 0.58 -10.33
CA PRO A 93 -0.90 1.04 -11.57
C PRO A 93 -0.33 2.47 -11.51
N LEU A 94 -0.82 3.33 -10.61
CA LEU A 94 -0.36 4.72 -10.46
C LEU A 94 0.79 4.88 -9.48
N ILE A 95 0.75 4.15 -8.36
CA ILE A 95 1.66 4.38 -7.22
C ILE A 95 2.51 3.15 -6.85
N GLY A 96 2.40 2.08 -7.63
CA GLY A 96 3.00 0.78 -7.31
C GLY A 96 2.27 0.03 -6.19
N HIS A 97 2.76 -1.17 -5.88
CA HIS A 97 2.24 -1.96 -4.78
C HIS A 97 2.84 -1.50 -3.45
N THR A 98 2.09 -0.72 -2.67
CA THR A 98 2.54 -0.15 -1.38
C THR A 98 2.52 -1.13 -0.21
N LEU A 99 2.61 -2.44 -0.50
CA LEU A 99 2.63 -3.54 0.46
C LEU A 99 1.53 -3.39 1.54
N VAL A 100 1.93 -3.27 2.80
CA VAL A 100 1.05 -3.14 3.98
C VAL A 100 0.10 -1.94 3.90
N CYS A 101 0.43 -0.91 3.12
CA CYS A 101 -0.41 0.29 2.96
C CYS A 101 -1.40 0.18 1.79
N SER A 102 -1.43 -0.93 1.05
CA SER A 102 -2.22 -1.04 -0.19
C SER A 102 -3.72 -0.89 0.04
N GLY A 103 -4.25 -1.51 1.10
CA GLY A 103 -5.67 -1.36 1.45
C GLY A 103 -6.03 0.08 1.81
N LEU A 104 -5.18 0.75 2.60
CA LEU A 104 -5.38 2.14 2.98
C LEU A 104 -5.32 3.09 1.77
N ALA A 105 -4.40 2.86 0.83
CA ALA A 105 -4.32 3.65 -0.40
C ALA A 105 -5.63 3.56 -1.22
N GLY A 106 -6.21 2.36 -1.32
CA GLY A 106 -7.51 2.16 -1.96
C GLY A 106 -8.66 2.88 -1.23
N VAL A 107 -8.69 2.79 0.10
CA VAL A 107 -9.67 3.54 0.93
C VAL A 107 -9.53 5.04 0.72
N ILE A 108 -8.31 5.59 0.72
CA ILE A 108 -8.06 7.02 0.49
C ILE A 108 -8.56 7.43 -0.90
N LYS A 109 -8.27 6.65 -1.95
CA LYS A 109 -8.78 6.91 -3.31
C LYS A 109 -10.30 6.98 -3.33
N VAL A 110 -10.99 6.03 -2.69
CA VAL A 110 -12.46 6.03 -2.60
C VAL A 110 -12.99 7.24 -1.85
N LEU A 111 -12.40 7.58 -0.68
CA LEU A 111 -12.83 8.75 0.11
C LEU A 111 -12.62 10.07 -0.65
N LEU A 112 -11.55 10.19 -1.43
CA LEU A 112 -11.35 11.32 -2.34
C LEU A 112 -12.39 11.31 -3.46
N GLY A 113 -12.73 10.15 -4.01
CA GLY A 113 -13.81 10.03 -4.99
C GLY A 113 -15.17 10.50 -4.46
N PHE A 114 -15.51 10.13 -3.21
CA PHE A 114 -16.70 10.65 -2.53
C PHE A 114 -16.65 12.16 -2.36
N ARG A 115 -15.52 12.69 -1.87
CA ARG A 115 -15.30 14.12 -1.64
C ARG A 115 -15.49 14.94 -2.92
N HIS A 116 -14.99 14.45 -4.04
CA HIS A 116 -15.08 15.10 -5.35
C HIS A 116 -16.32 14.69 -6.16
N ALA A 117 -17.22 13.89 -5.58
CA ALA A 117 -18.39 13.31 -6.25
C ALA A 117 -18.06 12.70 -7.62
N THR A 118 -16.89 12.08 -7.75
CA THR A 118 -16.31 11.61 -9.01
C THR A 118 -15.59 10.27 -8.81
N ILE A 119 -15.81 9.32 -9.70
CA ILE A 119 -15.00 8.10 -9.81
C ILE A 119 -13.84 8.43 -10.76
N PRO A 120 -12.58 8.42 -10.29
CA PRO A 120 -11.44 8.77 -11.12
C PRO A 120 -11.24 7.76 -12.25
N PRO A 121 -10.57 8.13 -13.35
CA PRO A 121 -10.22 7.19 -14.41
C PRO A 121 -9.35 6.06 -13.86
N ALA A 122 -9.51 4.87 -14.41
CA ALA A 122 -8.57 3.79 -14.18
C ALA A 122 -7.46 3.85 -15.23
N VAL A 123 -6.27 3.40 -14.84
CA VAL A 123 -5.15 3.25 -15.79
C VAL A 123 -5.50 2.12 -16.76
N PRO A 124 -5.44 2.36 -18.08
CA PRO A 124 -5.65 1.30 -19.06
C PRO A 124 -4.72 0.12 -18.80
N ALA A 125 -5.24 -1.09 -18.99
CA ALA A 125 -4.39 -2.26 -18.94
C ALA A 125 -3.33 -2.17 -20.05
N PRO A 126 -2.05 -2.52 -19.78
CA PRO A 126 -0.99 -2.45 -20.77
C PRO A 126 -1.23 -3.40 -21.94
N ASP A 127 -0.60 -3.13 -23.09
CA ASP A 127 -0.56 -4.04 -24.24
C ASP A 127 -0.09 -5.43 -23.77
N GLY A 128 -0.98 -6.42 -23.82
CA GLY A 128 -0.71 -7.79 -23.33
C GLY A 128 -1.66 -8.30 -22.24
N ALA A 129 -2.58 -7.48 -21.72
CA ALA A 129 -3.62 -7.91 -20.77
C ALA A 129 -4.77 -8.73 -21.41
N ALA A 130 -4.51 -9.42 -22.52
CA ALA A 130 -5.50 -10.25 -23.23
C ALA A 130 -6.02 -11.43 -22.38
N TYR A 131 -5.32 -11.76 -21.28
CA TYR A 131 -5.72 -12.77 -20.30
C TYR A 131 -6.89 -12.31 -19.40
N LEU A 132 -7.30 -11.04 -19.48
CA LEU A 132 -8.26 -10.45 -18.56
C LEU A 132 -9.63 -10.20 -19.23
N ASP A 133 -10.58 -11.10 -19.02
CA ASP A 133 -11.98 -10.87 -19.36
C ASP A 133 -12.71 -10.11 -18.24
N LEU A 134 -12.82 -8.79 -18.42
CA LEU A 134 -13.50 -7.89 -17.50
C LEU A 134 -15.02 -8.07 -17.48
N SER A 135 -15.64 -8.69 -18.49
CA SER A 135 -17.10 -8.83 -18.55
C SER A 135 -17.64 -9.63 -17.35
N PRO A 136 -18.71 -9.19 -16.66
CA PRO A 136 -19.63 -8.09 -16.97
C PRO A 136 -19.26 -6.74 -16.34
N PHE A 137 -18.05 -6.60 -15.81
CA PHE A 137 -17.57 -5.36 -15.19
C PHE A 137 -17.08 -4.35 -16.21
N ARG A 138 -16.99 -3.09 -15.78
CA ARG A 138 -16.47 -1.99 -16.59
C ARG A 138 -15.31 -1.31 -15.89
N VAL A 139 -14.43 -0.72 -16.68
CA VAL A 139 -13.35 0.14 -16.20
C VAL A 139 -13.50 1.45 -16.97
N ASN A 140 -13.48 2.59 -16.28
CA ASN A 140 -13.67 3.90 -16.91
C ASN A 140 -12.31 4.51 -17.29
N ALA A 141 -12.15 4.88 -18.56
CA ALA A 141 -10.94 5.57 -19.04
C ALA A 141 -10.93 7.07 -18.68
N GLU A 142 -12.12 7.65 -18.47
CA GLU A 142 -12.32 9.05 -18.11
C GLU A 142 -12.99 9.16 -16.74
N PRO A 143 -12.82 10.27 -16.00
CA PRO A 143 -13.54 10.50 -14.76
C PRO A 143 -15.05 10.50 -15.02
N VAL A 144 -15.81 9.79 -14.18
CA VAL A 144 -17.28 9.76 -14.26
C VAL A 144 -17.90 10.29 -12.97
N PRO A 145 -19.05 10.99 -13.03
CA PRO A 145 -19.76 11.40 -11.82
C PRO A 145 -20.08 10.21 -10.92
N TRP A 146 -19.97 10.40 -9.60
CA TRP A 146 -20.39 9.37 -8.65
C TRP A 146 -21.92 9.22 -8.68
N PRO A 147 -22.49 8.05 -9.04
CA PRO A 147 -23.94 7.91 -9.18
C PRO A 147 -24.67 8.12 -7.85
N GLU A 148 -25.80 8.84 -7.88
CA GLU A 148 -26.57 9.14 -6.66
C GLU A 148 -27.22 7.90 -6.05
N ASP A 149 -27.69 6.98 -6.90
CA ASP A 149 -28.34 5.72 -6.55
C ASP A 149 -27.35 4.62 -6.09
N LYS A 150 -26.06 4.77 -6.42
CA LYS A 150 -24.98 3.87 -6.01
C LYS A 150 -23.98 4.54 -5.04
N PRO A 151 -24.39 4.88 -3.80
CA PRO A 151 -23.55 5.64 -2.86
C PRO A 151 -22.42 4.81 -2.22
N LEU A 152 -22.29 3.53 -2.57
CA LEU A 152 -21.34 2.62 -1.94
C LEU A 152 -20.13 2.34 -2.83
N ALA A 153 -19.02 2.04 -2.20
CA ALA A 153 -17.83 1.48 -2.84
C ALA A 153 -17.26 0.35 -2.00
N ALA A 154 -16.53 -0.56 -2.61
CA ALA A 154 -15.83 -1.61 -1.90
C ALA A 154 -14.32 -1.52 -2.14
N VAL A 155 -13.52 -1.96 -1.18
CA VAL A 155 -12.05 -2.04 -1.29
C VAL A 155 -11.61 -3.44 -0.88
N SER A 156 -10.82 -4.08 -1.72
CA SER A 156 -10.24 -5.41 -1.48
C SER A 156 -8.72 -5.35 -1.34
N ALA A 157 -8.18 -6.14 -0.41
CA ALA A 157 -6.74 -6.32 -0.26
C ALA A 157 -6.44 -7.77 0.15
N PHE A 158 -5.61 -8.45 -0.64
CA PHE A 158 -5.26 -9.86 -0.43
C PHE A 158 -3.77 -9.98 -0.12
N GLY A 159 -3.44 -10.59 1.01
CA GLY A 159 -2.06 -10.78 1.44
C GLY A 159 -1.47 -12.03 0.79
N PHE A 160 -0.18 -11.98 0.46
CA PHE A 160 0.52 -13.11 -0.14
C PHE A 160 0.55 -14.36 0.77
N THR A 161 0.35 -14.22 2.08
CA THR A 161 0.25 -15.37 3.00
C THR A 161 -1.14 -16.03 3.00
N GLY A 162 -2.10 -15.46 2.25
CA GLY A 162 -3.47 -15.95 2.14
C GLY A 162 -4.50 -15.20 2.98
N SER A 163 -4.09 -14.26 3.84
CA SER A 163 -5.02 -13.42 4.60
C SER A 163 -5.68 -12.37 3.72
N ASN A 164 -7.00 -12.39 3.62
CA ASN A 164 -7.78 -11.50 2.76
C ASN A 164 -8.57 -10.49 3.60
N GLY A 165 -8.71 -9.27 3.10
CA GLY A 165 -9.56 -8.25 3.67
C GLY A 165 -10.43 -7.54 2.64
N HIS A 166 -11.64 -7.21 3.07
CA HIS A 166 -12.63 -6.51 2.23
C HIS A 166 -13.45 -5.56 3.10
N VAL A 167 -13.67 -4.33 2.63
CA VAL A 167 -14.51 -3.33 3.30
C VAL A 167 -15.48 -2.69 2.32
N VAL A 168 -16.66 -2.32 2.81
CA VAL A 168 -17.65 -1.52 2.08
C VAL A 168 -17.77 -0.16 2.73
N LEU A 169 -17.58 0.89 1.92
CA LEU A 169 -17.61 2.29 2.29
C LEU A 169 -18.90 2.94 1.77
N SER A 170 -19.47 3.86 2.55
CA SER A 170 -20.57 4.73 2.13
C SER A 170 -20.07 6.15 1.94
N ARG A 171 -20.54 6.77 0.85
CA ARG A 171 -20.49 8.22 0.66
C ARG A 171 -21.17 8.91 1.85
N PRO A 172 -20.61 10.00 2.40
CA PRO A 172 -21.28 10.78 3.43
C PRO A 172 -22.49 11.52 2.84
N ASP A 173 -23.43 11.90 3.70
CA ASP A 173 -24.51 12.81 3.29
C ASP A 173 -23.92 14.15 2.82
N PRO A 174 -24.53 14.81 1.82
CA PRO A 174 -24.10 16.14 1.40
C PRO A 174 -24.06 17.07 2.62
N ALA A 175 -22.94 17.76 2.80
CA ALA A 175 -22.86 18.80 3.82
C ALA A 175 -23.84 19.93 3.46
N GLY A 176 -24.51 20.49 4.46
CA GLY A 176 -25.28 21.73 4.28
C GLY A 176 -24.37 22.87 3.83
N ALA A 177 -24.94 23.87 3.16
CA ALA A 177 -24.18 25.05 2.77
C ALA A 177 -23.61 25.75 4.03
N PRO A 178 -22.30 26.06 4.06
CA PRO A 178 -21.70 26.74 5.21
C PRO A 178 -22.35 28.10 5.40
N VAL A 179 -22.62 28.47 6.65
CA VAL A 179 -23.15 29.79 6.98
C VAL A 179 -22.03 30.81 6.79
N ARG A 180 -22.27 31.82 5.94
CA ARG A 180 -21.27 32.84 5.61
C ARG A 180 -21.39 34.03 6.57
N PRO A 181 -20.43 34.24 7.49
CA PRO A 181 -20.43 35.43 8.31
C PRO A 181 -20.16 36.68 7.47
N ARG A 182 -20.60 37.84 7.98
CA ARG A 182 -20.30 39.14 7.36
C ARG A 182 -18.79 39.42 7.40
N PRO A 183 -18.24 40.18 6.44
CA PRO A 183 -16.85 40.63 6.49
C PRO A 183 -16.56 41.35 7.81
N ARG A 184 -15.55 40.89 8.53
CA ARG A 184 -15.02 41.48 9.77
C ARG A 184 -13.54 41.13 9.90
N PRO A 185 -12.77 41.87 10.72
CA PRO A 185 -11.42 41.45 11.10
C PRO A 185 -11.42 40.03 11.71
N LEU A 186 -10.53 39.16 11.23
CA LEU A 186 -10.41 37.76 11.67
C LEU A 186 -8.97 37.47 12.11
N PRO A 187 -8.76 36.66 13.17
CA PRO A 187 -7.44 36.22 13.59
C PRO A 187 -7.01 34.97 12.80
N PHE A 188 -5.82 35.01 12.23
CA PHE A 188 -5.15 33.88 11.59
C PHE A 188 -3.96 33.47 12.45
N CYS A 189 -4.17 32.44 13.28
CA CYS A 189 -3.20 31.98 14.27
C CYS A 189 -2.45 30.74 13.76
N PHE A 190 -1.13 30.81 13.66
CA PHE A 190 -0.32 29.68 13.23
C PHE A 190 0.99 29.61 14.01
N SER A 191 1.55 28.41 14.11
CA SER A 191 2.74 28.18 14.93
C SER A 191 3.56 27.00 14.46
N ALA A 192 4.86 27.03 14.72
CA ALA A 192 5.81 25.96 14.45
C ALA A 192 6.82 25.79 15.59
N GLU A 193 7.51 24.65 15.60
CA GLU A 193 8.51 24.33 16.61
C GLU A 193 9.82 25.13 16.42
N SER A 194 10.09 25.61 15.20
CA SER A 194 11.21 26.48 14.89
C SER A 194 10.77 27.75 14.18
N ARG A 195 11.62 28.78 14.21
CA ARG A 195 11.44 30.02 13.46
C ARG A 195 11.35 29.76 11.95
N GLN A 196 12.25 28.94 11.40
CA GLN A 196 12.22 28.55 9.99
C GLN A 196 10.90 27.87 9.61
N GLY A 197 10.40 26.95 10.45
CA GLY A 197 9.12 26.31 10.20
C GLY A 197 7.94 27.28 10.25
N LEU A 198 8.02 28.33 11.07
CA LEU A 198 7.00 29.38 11.13
C LEU A 198 6.98 30.22 9.84
N GLU A 199 8.16 30.57 9.33
CA GLU A 199 8.34 31.31 8.07
C GLU A 199 7.86 30.49 6.86
N GLU A 200 8.18 29.19 6.82
CA GLU A 200 7.70 28.28 5.78
C GLU A 200 6.18 28.10 5.85
N LEU A 201 5.62 27.95 7.06
CA LEU A 201 4.17 27.85 7.25
C LEU A 201 3.47 29.15 6.80
N GLY A 202 4.04 30.33 7.09
CA GLY A 202 3.54 31.60 6.59
C GLY A 202 3.55 31.70 5.06
N SER A 203 4.60 31.19 4.42
CA SER A 203 4.72 31.14 2.96
C SER A 203 3.66 30.21 2.34
N ARG A 204 3.47 29.01 2.90
CA ARG A 204 2.42 28.07 2.47
C ARG A 204 1.01 28.62 2.69
N LEU A 205 0.80 29.34 3.80
CA LEU A 205 -0.48 30.03 4.05
C LEU A 205 -0.75 31.11 3.02
N ARG A 206 0.27 31.85 2.59
CA ARG A 206 0.13 32.87 1.54
C ARG A 206 -0.33 32.25 0.22
N GLU A 207 0.20 31.09 -0.15
CA GLU A 207 -0.24 30.34 -1.34
C GLU A 207 -1.71 29.91 -1.21
N VAL A 208 -2.09 29.30 -0.08
CA VAL A 208 -3.49 28.90 0.18
C VAL A 208 -4.43 30.10 0.12
N VAL A 209 -4.09 31.20 0.78
CA VAL A 209 -4.92 32.42 0.82
C VAL A 209 -5.07 33.07 -0.57
N GLY A 210 -4.06 32.96 -1.43
CA GLY A 210 -4.10 33.50 -2.79
C GLY A 210 -5.22 32.89 -3.63
N GLU A 211 -5.41 31.57 -3.52
CA GLU A 211 -6.38 30.79 -4.28
C GLU A 211 -7.74 30.66 -3.58
N LEU A 212 -7.81 30.88 -2.26
CA LEU A 212 -9.01 30.64 -1.47
C LEU A 212 -10.09 31.72 -1.72
N PRO A 213 -11.34 31.36 -2.07
CA PRO A 213 -12.46 32.31 -2.12
C PRO A 213 -12.55 33.16 -0.86
N GLU A 214 -12.80 34.46 -1.01
CA GLU A 214 -12.72 35.40 0.12
C GLU A 214 -13.76 35.07 1.21
N GLU A 215 -14.90 34.52 0.82
CA GLU A 215 -15.92 34.01 1.75
C GLU A 215 -15.43 32.87 2.66
N GLN A 216 -14.38 32.14 2.29
CA GLN A 216 -13.84 31.01 3.05
C GLN A 216 -12.72 31.41 4.01
N LEU A 217 -12.33 32.68 4.06
CA LEU A 217 -11.32 33.18 5.00
C LEU A 217 -11.74 33.00 6.46
N SER A 218 -13.04 33.08 6.76
CA SER A 218 -13.54 32.80 8.11
C SER A 218 -13.37 31.34 8.50
N ASP A 219 -13.61 30.41 7.58
CA ASP A 219 -13.41 28.98 7.81
C ASP A 219 -11.92 28.66 7.99
N LEU A 220 -11.05 29.27 7.18
CA LEU A 220 -9.60 29.17 7.35
C LEU A 220 -9.14 29.65 8.73
N SER A 221 -9.59 30.82 9.19
CA SER A 221 -9.31 31.35 10.52
C SER A 221 -9.73 30.37 11.63
N GLN A 222 -10.95 29.83 11.56
CA GLN A 222 -11.45 28.85 12.54
C GLN A 222 -10.65 27.55 12.54
N LEU A 223 -10.26 27.06 11.36
CA LEU A 223 -9.47 25.84 11.22
C LEU A 223 -8.04 26.02 11.74
N LEU A 224 -7.45 27.20 11.55
CA LEU A 224 -6.11 27.54 12.08
C LEU A 224 -6.10 27.62 13.60
N LEU A 225 -7.12 28.21 14.22
CA LEU A 225 -7.27 28.22 15.67
C LEU A 225 -7.26 26.79 16.25
N ARG A 226 -7.80 25.79 15.55
CA ARG A 226 -7.82 24.38 16.00
C ARG A 226 -6.45 23.71 16.02
N ARG A 227 -5.41 24.29 15.41
CA ARG A 227 -4.06 23.72 15.37
C ARG A 227 -3.37 23.94 16.73
N PRO A 228 -2.71 22.90 17.30
CA PRO A 228 -1.98 23.06 18.55
C PRO A 228 -0.92 24.15 18.45
N ARG A 229 -0.85 25.03 19.46
CA ARG A 229 0.18 26.05 19.56
C ARG A 229 1.55 25.41 19.83
N ARG A 230 2.56 25.89 19.11
CA ARG A 230 3.98 25.52 19.25
C ARG A 230 4.81 26.73 19.72
N LYS A 231 6.11 26.50 19.94
CA LYS A 231 7.06 27.47 20.50
C LYS A 231 7.07 28.82 19.77
N HIS A 232 7.16 28.79 18.44
CA HIS A 232 7.13 29.99 17.61
C HIS A 232 5.71 30.15 17.06
N ALA A 233 5.07 31.27 17.40
CA ALA A 233 3.66 31.51 17.13
C ALA A 233 3.47 32.90 16.55
N ARG A 234 2.50 33.04 15.67
CA ARG A 234 2.15 34.30 15.03
C ARG A 234 0.63 34.45 14.93
N VAL A 235 0.15 35.66 15.14
CA VAL A 235 -1.26 36.02 15.00
C VAL A 235 -1.35 37.19 14.04
N VAL A 236 -2.02 36.96 12.90
CA VAL A 236 -2.28 38.01 11.91
C VAL A 236 -3.76 38.36 11.97
N VAL A 237 -4.10 39.63 12.18
CA VAL A 237 -5.49 40.10 12.10
C VAL A 237 -5.71 40.79 10.76
N ALA A 238 -6.69 40.32 9.99
CA ALA A 238 -7.01 40.90 8.69
C ALA A 238 -8.52 40.86 8.44
N ASP A 239 -9.04 41.89 7.77
CA ASP A 239 -10.45 42.05 7.38
C ASP A 239 -10.71 41.72 5.91
N GLY A 240 -9.75 41.10 5.23
CA GLY A 240 -9.87 40.69 3.84
C GLY A 240 -8.57 40.09 3.29
N ARG A 241 -8.65 39.53 2.08
CA ARG A 241 -7.54 38.78 1.46
C ARG A 241 -6.27 39.62 1.30
N ARG A 242 -6.41 40.84 0.79
CA ARG A 242 -5.27 41.72 0.48
C ARG A 242 -4.42 41.99 1.73
N ARG A 243 -5.04 42.45 2.82
CA ARG A 243 -4.32 42.72 4.08
C ARG A 243 -3.70 41.47 4.67
N LEU A 244 -4.37 40.31 4.56
CA LEU A 244 -3.81 39.05 5.01
C LEU A 244 -2.55 38.67 4.22
N LEU A 245 -2.57 38.81 2.90
CA LEU A 245 -1.41 38.53 2.04
C LEU A 245 -0.25 39.48 2.32
N ASP A 246 -0.53 40.78 2.46
CA ASP A 246 0.48 41.80 2.79
C ASP A 246 1.14 41.48 4.13
N ALA A 247 0.33 41.21 5.16
CA ALA A 247 0.82 40.84 6.48
C ALA A 247 1.67 39.56 6.44
N LEU A 248 1.21 38.50 5.76
CA LEU A 248 1.96 37.26 5.62
C LEU A 248 3.32 37.49 4.93
N ALA A 249 3.39 38.37 3.93
CA ALA A 249 4.61 38.71 3.20
C ALA A 249 5.61 39.51 4.03
N ASP A 250 5.16 40.52 4.78
CA ASP A 250 6.03 41.40 5.56
C ASP A 250 6.55 40.77 6.86
N ALA A 251 6.14 39.52 7.14
CA ALA A 251 6.39 38.87 8.42
C ALA A 251 5.91 39.67 9.66
N ALA A 252 5.09 40.70 9.46
CA ALA A 252 4.59 41.58 10.52
C ALA A 252 3.41 40.95 11.29
N ASP A 253 3.41 41.05 12.62
CA ASP A 253 2.17 40.88 13.36
C ASP A 253 1.22 41.99 12.91
N ALA A 254 0.19 41.68 12.13
CA ALA A 254 -0.79 42.69 11.73
C ALA A 254 -1.59 43.09 12.96
N ALA A 255 -1.09 44.11 13.65
CA ALA A 255 -1.74 44.77 14.77
C ALA A 255 -2.12 46.18 14.29
N ASP A 256 -3.42 46.37 14.07
CA ASP A 256 -4.14 47.65 14.25
C ASP A 256 -5.63 47.54 13.86
N ALA A 257 -6.08 46.43 13.27
CA ALA A 257 -7.51 46.17 13.12
C ALA A 257 -8.09 45.69 14.46
N PRO A 258 -9.08 46.39 15.05
CA PRO A 258 -9.67 45.97 16.32
C PRO A 258 -10.42 44.65 16.16
N LEU A 259 -10.01 43.63 16.93
CA LEU A 259 -10.81 42.42 17.14
C LEU A 259 -11.94 42.73 18.12
N ASP A 260 -13.13 42.19 17.83
CA ASP A 260 -14.20 42.12 18.82
C ASP A 260 -13.80 41.24 20.02
N ASP A 261 -14.54 41.39 21.12
CA ASP A 261 -14.20 40.76 22.39
C ASP A 261 -14.21 39.22 22.30
N ASP A 262 -15.13 38.65 21.52
CA ASP A 262 -15.23 37.20 21.30
C ASP A 262 -13.98 36.63 20.58
N LEU A 263 -13.53 37.29 19.50
CA LEU A 263 -12.33 36.88 18.77
C LEU A 263 -11.07 37.13 19.59
N ARG A 264 -11.03 38.20 20.41
CA ARG A 264 -9.93 38.47 21.33
C ARG A 264 -9.81 37.36 22.37
N GLU A 265 -10.92 36.92 22.95
CA GLU A 265 -10.95 35.79 23.88
C GLU A 265 -10.43 34.50 23.22
N LEU A 266 -10.85 34.21 21.97
CA LEU A 266 -10.35 33.05 21.22
C LEU A 266 -8.83 33.09 21.02
N VAL A 267 -8.27 34.25 20.68
CA VAL A 267 -6.81 34.43 20.56
C VAL A 267 -6.12 34.22 21.91
N THR A 268 -6.69 34.74 23.01
CA THR A 268 -6.15 34.51 24.37
C THR A 268 -6.15 33.03 24.73
N LEU A 269 -7.25 32.30 24.47
CA LEU A 269 -7.33 30.85 24.71
C LEU A 269 -6.31 30.09 23.86
N TRP A 270 -6.13 30.47 22.59
CA TRP A 270 -5.13 29.87 21.71
C TRP A 270 -3.70 30.12 22.20
N GLN A 271 -3.38 31.34 22.62
CA GLN A 271 -2.07 31.70 23.19
C GLN A 271 -1.78 30.92 24.48
N ALA A 272 -2.79 30.74 25.34
CA ALA A 272 -2.71 29.91 26.54
C ALA A 272 -2.60 28.41 26.24
N GLY A 273 -2.90 27.97 25.02
CA GLY A 273 -2.91 26.56 24.64
C GLY A 273 -4.14 25.78 25.15
N ASP A 274 -5.20 26.47 25.60
CA ASP A 274 -6.44 25.84 26.06
C ASP A 274 -7.33 25.44 24.86
N ILE A 275 -6.90 24.36 24.20
CA ILE A 275 -7.58 23.82 23.03
C ILE A 275 -9.02 23.39 23.38
N ALA A 276 -9.26 22.92 24.61
CA ALA A 276 -10.57 22.43 25.01
C ALA A 276 -11.60 23.55 25.13
N ALA A 277 -11.24 24.66 25.81
CA ALA A 277 -12.10 25.84 25.91
C ALA A 277 -12.32 26.50 24.55
N MET A 278 -11.25 26.66 23.77
CA MET A 278 -11.34 27.22 22.44
C MET A 278 -12.25 26.39 21.51
N ARG A 279 -12.13 25.05 21.52
CA ARG A 279 -12.99 24.17 20.69
C ARG A 279 -14.48 24.30 21.01
N ARG A 280 -14.87 24.63 22.25
CA ARG A 280 -16.28 24.85 22.63
C ARG A 280 -16.87 26.13 22.03
N LYS A 281 -16.03 27.09 21.64
CA LYS A 281 -16.44 28.38 21.07
C LYS A 281 -16.37 28.43 19.53
N LEU A 282 -15.76 27.43 18.90
CA LEU A 282 -15.59 27.38 17.44
C LEU A 282 -16.69 26.56 16.76
N THR A 283 -17.13 27.02 15.58
CA THR A 283 -18.13 26.35 14.73
C THR A 283 -17.71 24.93 14.39
N ALA A 284 -18.61 23.96 14.49
CA ALA A 284 -18.30 22.55 14.27
C ALA A 284 -17.58 22.31 12.92
N PRO A 285 -16.50 21.51 12.87
CA PRO A 285 -15.80 21.21 11.61
C PRO A 285 -16.69 20.72 10.46
N ALA A 286 -17.79 20.02 10.77
CA ALA A 286 -18.76 19.56 9.79
C ALA A 286 -19.54 20.71 9.10
N GLU A 287 -19.60 21.89 9.70
CA GLU A 287 -20.31 23.07 9.19
C GLU A 287 -19.39 24.06 8.44
N LEU A 288 -18.07 23.87 8.53
CA LEU A 288 -17.09 24.69 7.82
C LEU A 288 -16.99 24.26 6.36
N ALA A 289 -16.55 25.15 5.47
CA ALA A 289 -16.14 24.77 4.13
C ALA A 289 -14.92 23.82 4.16
N ASP A 290 -14.76 23.08 3.07
CA ASP A 290 -13.67 22.13 2.92
C ASP A 290 -12.38 22.80 2.41
N VAL A 291 -11.77 23.58 3.30
CA VAL A 291 -10.55 24.34 3.03
C VAL A 291 -9.31 23.44 3.15
N ALA A 292 -8.48 23.41 2.11
CA ALA A 292 -7.17 22.77 2.15
C ALA A 292 -6.20 23.58 3.02
N LEU A 293 -5.98 23.12 4.25
CA LEU A 293 -5.00 23.73 5.14
C LEU A 293 -3.58 23.31 4.75
N PRO A 294 -2.59 24.20 4.88
CA PRO A 294 -1.20 23.79 4.72
C PRO A 294 -0.83 22.79 5.83
N ASP A 295 -0.13 21.73 5.44
CA ASP A 295 0.44 20.78 6.37
C ASP A 295 1.60 21.40 7.16
N TYR A 296 1.89 20.80 8.32
CA TYR A 296 3.01 21.20 9.13
C TYR A 296 4.34 21.04 8.36
N PRO A 297 5.19 22.08 8.28
CA PRO A 297 6.48 22.01 7.58
C PRO A 297 7.49 21.23 8.43
N PHE A 298 7.50 19.91 8.29
CA PHE A 298 8.54 19.07 8.89
C PHE A 298 9.91 19.46 8.33
N GLN A 299 10.86 19.77 9.22
CA GLN A 299 12.24 20.01 8.84
C GLN A 299 12.84 18.72 8.30
N ARG A 300 13.20 18.73 7.01
CA ARG A 300 13.76 17.58 6.31
C ARG A 300 15.23 17.37 6.70
N GLN A 301 15.45 16.90 7.92
CA GLN A 301 16.75 16.51 8.41
C GLN A 301 17.06 15.08 7.97
N ARG A 302 18.26 14.85 7.45
CA ARG A 302 18.72 13.52 7.06
C ARG A 302 19.13 12.75 8.31
N HIS A 303 18.45 11.63 8.54
CA HIS A 303 18.78 10.67 9.59
C HIS A 303 18.95 9.30 8.93
N TRP A 304 20.19 8.83 8.77
CA TRP A 304 20.50 7.54 8.15
C TRP A 304 21.55 6.80 8.97
N ALA A 305 21.39 5.49 9.17
CA ALA A 305 22.22 4.70 10.09
C ALA A 305 23.73 4.66 9.73
N LEU A 306 24.06 4.90 8.46
CA LEU A 306 25.45 4.93 7.97
C LEU A 306 26.09 6.32 8.01
N ASP A 307 25.32 7.33 8.40
CA ASP A 307 25.89 8.65 8.61
C ASP A 307 26.60 8.65 9.96
N ALA A 308 27.90 8.96 9.96
CA ALA A 308 28.54 9.43 11.19
C ALA A 308 27.69 10.57 11.76
N PRO A 309 27.44 10.62 13.08
CA PRO A 309 26.58 11.63 13.67
C PRO A 309 27.05 13.01 13.19
N ALA A 310 26.20 13.68 12.42
CA ALA A 310 26.53 15.00 11.92
C ALA A 310 26.83 15.89 13.13
N ALA A 311 28.02 16.50 13.14
CA ALA A 311 28.33 17.52 14.14
C ALA A 311 27.22 18.58 14.09
N PRO A 312 26.78 19.10 15.25
CA PRO A 312 25.72 20.10 15.29
C PRO A 312 26.10 21.29 14.41
N ALA A 313 25.32 21.50 13.37
CA ALA A 313 25.57 22.55 12.39
C ALA A 313 25.10 23.90 12.98
N ASP A 314 26.05 24.64 13.55
CA ASP A 314 25.91 26.09 13.73
C ASP A 314 26.26 26.81 12.41
N ALA A 315 25.43 27.80 12.07
CA ALA A 315 25.62 28.89 11.09
C ALA A 315 25.50 28.58 9.57
N ALA A 316 24.30 28.87 9.03
CA ALA A 316 23.97 29.74 7.86
C ALA A 316 24.64 29.55 6.47
N PRO A 317 24.06 30.06 5.36
CA PRO A 317 23.69 29.25 4.21
C PRO A 317 24.57 29.46 2.97
N GLY A 318 24.65 28.46 2.08
CA GLY A 318 25.30 28.63 0.78
C GLY A 318 25.05 27.49 -0.20
N GLY A 319 24.41 27.82 -1.32
CA GLY A 319 24.51 27.08 -2.57
C GLY A 319 23.39 26.07 -2.87
N ALA A 320 22.47 26.48 -3.73
CA ALA A 320 21.60 25.54 -4.43
C ALA A 320 22.44 24.57 -5.27
N VAL A 321 22.46 23.28 -4.90
CA VAL A 321 23.00 22.23 -5.76
C VAL A 321 21.86 21.72 -6.65
N ARG A 322 22.00 21.95 -7.95
CA ARG A 322 21.11 21.41 -8.99
C ARG A 322 21.14 19.88 -8.92
N ALA A 323 19.96 19.25 -8.96
CA ALA A 323 19.82 17.81 -9.09
C ALA A 323 20.36 17.36 -10.45
N GLY A 324 21.58 16.79 -10.47
CA GLY A 324 22.05 15.98 -11.58
C GLY A 324 21.37 14.62 -11.52
N ALA A 325 20.78 14.19 -12.64
CA ALA A 325 20.21 12.86 -12.78
C ALA A 325 21.29 11.81 -12.52
N VAL A 326 21.17 11.06 -11.43
CA VAL A 326 21.99 9.87 -11.19
C VAL A 326 21.37 8.74 -12.02
N GLN A 327 22.07 8.33 -13.07
CA GLN A 327 21.79 7.06 -13.73
C GLN A 327 22.28 5.93 -12.82
N VAL A 328 21.34 5.15 -12.30
CA VAL A 328 21.63 3.92 -11.55
C VAL A 328 21.78 2.78 -12.56
N GLY A 329 23.03 2.36 -12.80
CA GLY A 329 23.32 1.10 -13.50
C GLY A 329 23.02 -0.12 -12.60
N PRO A 330 22.87 -1.32 -13.17
CA PRO A 330 22.51 -2.51 -12.40
C PRO A 330 23.65 -2.89 -11.43
N ALA A 331 23.28 -3.15 -10.17
CA ALA A 331 24.22 -3.60 -9.13
C ALA A 331 24.68 -5.05 -9.41
N PRO A 332 25.96 -5.38 -9.20
CA PRO A 332 26.45 -6.75 -9.34
C PRO A 332 25.92 -7.62 -8.18
N ALA A 333 25.40 -8.80 -8.54
CA ALA A 333 25.14 -9.87 -7.61
C ALA A 333 26.48 -10.52 -7.24
N ASP A 334 26.95 -10.28 -6.01
CA ASP A 334 27.73 -11.20 -5.17
C ASP A 334 28.50 -10.41 -4.10
N ALA A 335 28.03 -10.50 -2.85
CA ALA A 335 28.81 -10.54 -1.61
C ALA A 335 27.88 -10.27 -0.41
N VAL A 336 27.39 -11.34 0.22
CA VAL A 336 26.87 -11.28 1.60
C VAL A 336 28.01 -11.76 2.50
N PRO A 337 28.62 -10.89 3.33
CA PRO A 337 29.49 -11.37 4.40
C PRO A 337 28.62 -12.00 5.49
N ALA A 338 28.85 -13.28 5.76
CA ALA A 338 28.27 -13.98 6.89
C ALA A 338 29.18 -13.78 8.11
N ASP A 339 28.83 -12.83 8.97
CA ASP A 339 29.39 -12.75 10.33
C ASP A 339 28.26 -12.78 11.37
N PRO A 340 28.37 -13.59 12.44
CA PRO A 340 27.37 -13.66 13.49
C PRO A 340 27.49 -12.45 14.43
N VAL A 341 26.38 -11.76 14.68
CA VAL A 341 26.29 -10.68 15.67
C VAL A 341 26.22 -11.29 17.09
N PRO A 342 27.07 -10.88 18.04
CA PRO A 342 27.01 -11.37 19.41
C PRO A 342 25.79 -10.81 20.17
N ALA A 343 25.16 -11.66 20.98
CA ALA A 343 24.05 -11.28 21.84
C ALA A 343 24.54 -10.37 22.99
N GLY A 344 24.38 -9.05 22.82
CA GLY A 344 24.56 -8.06 23.87
C GLY A 344 23.21 -7.64 24.46
N ALA A 345 23.05 -7.85 25.77
CA ALA A 345 21.86 -7.50 26.52
C ALA A 345 21.59 -5.98 26.49
N ALA A 346 20.48 -5.58 25.87
CA ALA A 346 19.83 -4.30 26.11
C ALA A 346 18.46 -4.57 26.71
N GLN A 347 18.24 -4.08 27.94
CA GLN A 347 16.96 -4.15 28.61
C GLN A 347 15.91 -3.38 27.81
N ALA A 348 14.90 -4.08 27.31
CA ALA A 348 13.69 -3.49 26.78
C ALA A 348 12.78 -3.13 27.95
N ASP A 349 12.53 -1.84 28.18
CA ASP A 349 11.39 -1.42 28.99
C ASP A 349 10.12 -1.88 28.31
N ALA A 350 9.43 -2.83 28.94
CA ALA A 350 8.15 -3.34 28.49
C ALA A 350 7.11 -2.24 28.61
N LEU A 351 6.61 -1.75 27.47
CA LEU A 351 5.33 -1.05 27.40
C LEU A 351 4.23 -1.99 27.92
N GLN A 352 3.78 -1.78 29.15
CA GLN A 352 2.61 -2.44 29.69
C GLN A 352 1.37 -2.01 28.91
N VAL A 353 0.86 -2.90 28.08
CA VAL A 353 -0.48 -2.80 27.49
C VAL A 353 -1.48 -3.21 28.56
N GLY A 354 -2.27 -2.27 29.07
CA GLY A 354 -3.36 -2.55 30.00
C GLY A 354 -4.47 -3.42 29.35
N PRO A 355 -5.28 -4.13 30.15
CA PRO A 355 -6.30 -5.03 29.62
C PRO A 355 -7.38 -4.26 28.83
N ALA A 356 -7.86 -4.89 27.76
CA ALA A 356 -8.95 -4.36 26.94
C ALA A 356 -10.25 -4.18 27.78
N PRO A 357 -11.06 -3.14 27.52
CA PRO A 357 -12.34 -2.96 28.20
C PRO A 357 -13.32 -4.10 27.88
N ALA A 358 -14.07 -4.52 28.89
CA ALA A 358 -14.88 -5.74 28.95
C ALA A 358 -16.16 -5.77 28.08
N ASP A 359 -16.36 -4.82 27.16
CA ASP A 359 -17.58 -4.72 26.33
C ASP A 359 -17.35 -5.11 24.85
N ALA A 360 -16.33 -5.93 24.58
CA ALA A 360 -16.19 -6.56 23.28
C ALA A 360 -17.30 -7.61 23.10
N VAL A 361 -18.32 -7.27 22.31
CA VAL A 361 -19.33 -8.22 21.83
C VAL A 361 -18.57 -9.37 21.12
N PRO A 362 -18.69 -10.62 21.59
CA PRO A 362 -18.02 -11.74 20.95
C PRO A 362 -18.52 -11.88 19.52
N ALA A 363 -17.58 -11.99 18.57
CA ALA A 363 -17.92 -12.47 17.25
C ALA A 363 -18.29 -13.95 17.38
N ASP A 364 -19.56 -14.28 17.18
CA ASP A 364 -19.98 -15.68 17.11
C ASP A 364 -19.15 -16.41 16.04
N PRO A 365 -18.47 -17.52 16.38
CA PRO A 365 -17.79 -18.33 15.39
C PRO A 365 -18.83 -18.92 14.44
N VAL A 366 -18.57 -18.81 13.14
CA VAL A 366 -19.34 -19.50 12.11
C VAL A 366 -19.19 -21.01 12.35
N PRO A 367 -20.28 -21.79 12.48
CA PRO A 367 -20.18 -23.23 12.53
C PRO A 367 -19.66 -23.73 11.18
N ALA A 368 -18.47 -24.30 11.17
CA ALA A 368 -18.04 -25.16 10.09
C ALA A 368 -18.70 -26.52 10.31
N ASP A 369 -19.49 -26.99 9.33
CA ASP A 369 -19.93 -28.37 9.30
C ASP A 369 -18.69 -29.29 9.33
N PRO A 370 -18.62 -30.27 10.26
CA PRO A 370 -17.54 -31.23 10.23
C PRO A 370 -17.80 -32.19 9.07
N ALA A 371 -17.10 -32.00 7.96
CA ALA A 371 -16.93 -33.08 6.99
C ALA A 371 -16.31 -34.27 7.73
N PRO A 372 -16.81 -35.51 7.55
CA PRO A 372 -16.34 -36.65 8.31
C PRO A 372 -14.86 -36.90 7.99
N ALA A 373 -14.04 -36.93 9.04
CA ALA A 373 -12.66 -37.37 8.97
C ALA A 373 -12.67 -38.86 8.58
N GLY A 374 -12.54 -39.14 7.28
CA GLY A 374 -12.11 -40.44 6.82
C GLY A 374 -10.77 -40.75 7.47
N ALA A 375 -10.72 -41.82 8.25
CA ALA A 375 -9.51 -42.31 8.88
C ALA A 375 -8.43 -42.51 7.81
N VAL A 376 -7.37 -41.70 7.87
CA VAL A 376 -6.14 -41.94 7.12
C VAL A 376 -5.45 -43.11 7.84
N PRO A 377 -5.18 -44.25 7.18
CA PRO A 377 -4.44 -45.33 7.82
C PRO A 377 -3.05 -44.82 8.21
N ALA A 378 -2.63 -45.13 9.43
CA ALA A 378 -1.30 -44.86 9.95
C ALA A 378 -0.27 -45.81 9.33
N ASP A 379 -0.11 -45.74 8.02
CA ASP A 379 1.04 -46.26 7.28
C ASP A 379 1.01 -45.68 5.85
N ALA A 380 1.35 -44.41 5.72
CA ALA A 380 1.70 -43.81 4.44
C ALA A 380 3.19 -43.45 4.50
N ALA A 381 4.00 -44.28 3.86
CA ALA A 381 5.40 -44.01 3.58
C ALA A 381 5.58 -42.61 2.95
N PRO A 382 6.75 -41.96 3.09
CA PRO A 382 7.06 -40.74 2.32
C PRO A 382 6.73 -40.99 0.84
N PRO A 383 6.24 -39.99 0.09
CA PRO A 383 5.87 -40.19 -1.30
C PRO A 383 7.06 -40.81 -2.02
N ASP A 384 6.87 -42.03 -2.51
CA ASP A 384 7.81 -42.70 -3.39
C ASP A 384 8.23 -41.72 -4.47
N ALA A 385 9.54 -41.70 -4.75
CA ALA A 385 10.11 -40.92 -5.83
C ALA A 385 9.23 -41.10 -7.07
N VAL A 386 8.59 -40.01 -7.52
CA VAL A 386 7.86 -39.98 -8.79
C VAL A 386 8.80 -40.59 -9.83
N PRO A 387 8.41 -41.70 -10.51
CA PRO A 387 9.30 -42.35 -11.45
C PRO A 387 9.77 -41.31 -12.46
N ALA A 388 11.08 -41.22 -12.66
CA ALA A 388 11.66 -40.31 -13.64
C ALA A 388 11.15 -40.72 -15.04
N GLU A 389 10.10 -40.04 -15.51
CA GLU A 389 9.67 -40.16 -16.90
C GLU A 389 10.85 -39.79 -17.82
N PRO A 390 11.01 -40.47 -18.97
CA PRO A 390 12.10 -40.19 -19.88
C PRO A 390 12.13 -38.69 -20.25
N MET A 391 13.32 -38.10 -20.19
CA MET A 391 13.54 -36.70 -20.53
C MET A 391 13.13 -36.46 -22.00
N PRO A 392 12.32 -35.43 -22.29
CA PRO A 392 11.91 -35.12 -23.65
C PRO A 392 13.12 -34.67 -24.47
N VAL A 393 13.16 -35.03 -25.75
CA VAL A 393 14.39 -34.96 -26.57
C VAL A 393 14.62 -33.54 -27.14
N GLY A 394 13.67 -32.62 -26.99
CA GLY A 394 13.76 -31.25 -27.49
C GLY A 394 13.17 -30.17 -26.57
N ALA A 395 13.70 -28.95 -26.68
CA ALA A 395 13.28 -27.79 -25.88
C ALA A 395 11.79 -27.41 -26.05
N GLY A 396 11.21 -27.65 -27.23
CA GLY A 396 9.78 -27.39 -27.47
C GLY A 396 8.86 -28.34 -26.72
N GLU A 397 9.17 -29.64 -26.73
CA GLU A 397 8.41 -30.66 -26.00
C GLU A 397 8.55 -30.49 -24.48
N LEU A 398 9.74 -30.07 -24.03
CA LEU A 398 9.95 -29.69 -22.63
C LEU A 398 9.16 -28.44 -22.23
N ALA A 399 9.06 -27.45 -23.12
CA ALA A 399 8.26 -26.25 -22.86
C ALA A 399 6.78 -26.61 -22.69
N GLU A 400 6.23 -27.48 -23.54
CA GLU A 400 4.85 -27.96 -23.41
C GLU A 400 4.64 -28.77 -22.12
N ARG A 401 5.58 -29.64 -21.74
CA ARG A 401 5.50 -30.37 -20.46
C ARG A 401 5.59 -29.45 -19.24
N LEU A 402 6.45 -28.44 -19.26
CA LEU A 402 6.52 -27.42 -18.20
C LEU A 402 5.24 -26.59 -18.14
N CYS A 403 4.66 -26.23 -19.29
CA CYS A 403 3.39 -25.53 -19.38
C CYS A 403 2.23 -26.37 -18.82
N ALA A 404 2.16 -27.66 -19.15
CA ALA A 404 1.17 -28.58 -18.61
C ALA A 404 1.35 -28.77 -17.09
N GLY A 405 2.59 -28.95 -16.63
CA GLY A 405 2.91 -29.04 -15.21
C GLY A 405 2.54 -27.78 -14.43
N LEU A 406 2.82 -26.59 -15.00
CA LEU A 406 2.43 -25.30 -14.42
C LEU A 406 0.92 -25.09 -14.46
N THR A 407 0.23 -25.50 -15.52
CA THR A 407 -1.24 -25.39 -15.63
C THR A 407 -1.91 -26.22 -14.54
N THR A 408 -1.47 -27.46 -14.35
CA THR A 408 -1.93 -28.34 -13.26
C THR A 408 -1.55 -27.80 -11.89
N LEU A 409 -0.30 -27.38 -11.72
CA LEU A 409 0.20 -26.86 -10.44
C LEU A 409 -0.53 -25.57 -10.06
N LEU A 410 -0.88 -24.70 -11.01
CA LEU A 410 -1.62 -23.47 -10.75
C LEU A 410 -3.14 -23.68 -10.66
N GLY A 411 -3.63 -24.90 -10.94
CA GLY A 411 -5.05 -25.25 -10.86
C GLY A 411 -5.90 -24.67 -12.01
N PHE A 412 -5.27 -24.36 -13.15
CA PHE A 412 -5.97 -23.95 -14.35
C PHE A 412 -6.66 -25.15 -15.03
N GLY A 413 -7.88 -24.96 -15.54
CA GLY A 413 -8.64 -26.01 -16.24
C GLY A 413 -8.22 -26.20 -17.70
N ASP A 414 -8.71 -27.27 -18.33
CA ASP A 414 -8.50 -27.55 -19.76
C ASP A 414 -9.29 -26.51 -20.61
N GLY A 415 -8.62 -25.40 -20.99
CA GLY A 415 -9.25 -24.28 -21.69
C GLY A 415 -8.28 -23.17 -22.10
N GLU A 416 -8.78 -21.92 -22.22
CA GLU A 416 -7.95 -20.75 -22.57
C GLU A 416 -6.97 -20.33 -21.46
N ASP A 417 -7.26 -20.68 -20.21
CA ASP A 417 -6.51 -20.36 -18.99
C ASP A 417 -5.22 -21.18 -18.81
N ARG A 418 -4.70 -21.81 -19.86
CA ARG A 418 -3.47 -22.62 -19.78
C ARG A 418 -2.21 -21.77 -19.85
N VAL A 419 -1.18 -22.17 -19.09
CA VAL A 419 0.17 -21.59 -19.22
C VAL A 419 0.70 -21.92 -20.61
N ARG A 420 1.33 -20.95 -21.27
CA ARG A 420 1.90 -21.11 -22.62
C ARG A 420 3.41 -20.92 -22.58
N PRO A 421 4.17 -21.42 -23.57
CA PRO A 421 5.62 -21.27 -23.59
C PRO A 421 6.10 -19.81 -23.47
N GLY A 422 5.34 -18.85 -24.01
CA GLY A 422 5.65 -17.42 -23.91
C GLY A 422 5.29 -16.74 -22.58
N THR A 423 4.62 -17.44 -21.65
CA THR A 423 4.20 -16.88 -20.36
C THR A 423 5.40 -16.50 -19.50
N ARG A 424 5.35 -15.32 -18.88
CA ARG A 424 6.45 -14.81 -18.06
C ARG A 424 6.47 -15.45 -16.69
N ILE A 425 7.60 -16.04 -16.30
CA ILE A 425 7.70 -16.79 -15.03
C ILE A 425 7.44 -15.88 -13.82
N ALA A 426 7.94 -14.64 -13.84
CA ALA A 426 7.74 -13.66 -12.78
C ALA A 426 6.26 -13.28 -12.55
N THR A 427 5.39 -13.49 -13.55
CA THR A 427 3.96 -13.12 -13.48
C THR A 427 3.07 -14.25 -12.94
N LEU A 428 3.61 -15.47 -12.86
CA LEU A 428 2.89 -16.66 -12.41
C LEU A 428 2.73 -16.73 -10.88
N GLY A 429 3.36 -15.83 -10.12
CA GLY A 429 3.24 -15.81 -8.65
C GLY A 429 3.78 -17.06 -7.96
N LEU A 430 4.71 -17.79 -8.61
CA LEU A 430 5.30 -19.02 -8.08
C LEU A 430 6.09 -18.75 -6.79
N ASP A 431 5.90 -19.59 -5.79
CA ASP A 431 6.76 -19.62 -4.60
C ASP A 431 7.88 -20.67 -4.71
N SER A 432 8.81 -20.65 -3.76
CA SER A 432 9.95 -21.57 -3.74
C SER A 432 9.54 -23.05 -3.66
N LEU A 433 8.38 -23.38 -3.09
CA LEU A 433 7.89 -24.77 -3.02
C LEU A 433 7.35 -25.22 -4.37
N SER A 434 6.56 -24.38 -5.02
CA SER A 434 6.01 -24.57 -6.36
C SER A 434 7.13 -24.72 -7.39
N ALA A 435 8.18 -23.89 -7.27
CA ALA A 435 9.38 -24.00 -8.11
C ALA A 435 10.13 -25.33 -7.88
N VAL A 436 10.22 -25.80 -6.64
CA VAL A 436 10.82 -27.11 -6.32
C VAL A 436 10.00 -28.26 -6.89
N GLN A 437 8.67 -28.22 -6.77
CA GLN A 437 7.78 -29.25 -7.30
C GLN A 437 7.83 -29.30 -8.83
N LEU A 438 7.76 -28.15 -9.49
CA LEU A 438 7.85 -28.06 -10.96
C LEU A 438 9.17 -28.61 -11.50
N LEU A 439 10.29 -28.29 -10.82
CA LEU A 439 11.63 -28.68 -11.27
C LEU A 439 12.06 -30.08 -10.81
N ALA A 440 11.34 -30.69 -9.86
CA ALA A 440 11.68 -32.01 -9.31
C ALA A 440 11.92 -33.09 -10.39
N PRO A 441 11.09 -33.21 -11.44
CA PRO A 441 11.31 -34.20 -12.51
C PRO A 441 12.58 -33.96 -13.32
N TYR A 442 13.07 -32.72 -13.37
CA TYR A 442 14.18 -32.30 -14.24
C TYR A 442 15.52 -32.15 -13.50
N ARG A 443 15.56 -32.46 -12.19
CA ARG A 443 16.77 -32.36 -11.36
C ARG A 443 17.93 -33.27 -11.80
N GLN A 444 17.62 -34.36 -12.49
CA GLN A 444 18.61 -35.31 -13.01
C GLN A 444 18.87 -35.10 -14.51
N GLY A 445 18.34 -34.02 -15.09
CA GLY A 445 18.52 -33.67 -16.50
C GLY A 445 19.94 -33.17 -16.83
N PRO A 446 20.23 -32.94 -18.13
CA PRO A 446 21.57 -32.58 -18.60
C PRO A 446 22.05 -31.21 -18.08
N ASN A 447 21.13 -30.31 -17.72
CA ASN A 447 21.41 -29.04 -17.08
C ASN A 447 20.37 -28.74 -15.98
N PRO A 448 20.62 -29.15 -14.73
CA PRO A 448 19.65 -29.00 -13.66
C PRO A 448 19.56 -27.55 -13.19
N VAL A 449 18.38 -26.95 -13.32
CA VAL A 449 18.06 -25.62 -12.81
C VAL A 449 17.67 -25.71 -11.33
N ARG A 450 18.25 -24.86 -10.50
CA ARG A 450 17.87 -24.76 -9.08
C ARG A 450 16.62 -23.89 -8.91
N ALA A 451 15.83 -24.15 -7.87
CA ALA A 451 14.57 -23.45 -7.66
C ALA A 451 14.71 -21.91 -7.56
N HIS A 452 15.83 -21.39 -7.05
CA HIS A 452 16.07 -19.94 -7.00
C HIS A 452 16.48 -19.34 -8.36
N GLU A 453 17.00 -20.16 -9.27
CA GLU A 453 17.40 -19.74 -10.63
C GLU A 453 16.19 -19.65 -11.56
N LEU A 454 15.08 -20.33 -11.23
CA LEU A 454 13.83 -20.30 -11.99
C LEU A 454 13.34 -18.88 -12.28
N PHE A 455 13.45 -17.98 -11.29
CA PHE A 455 13.00 -16.59 -11.41
C PHE A 455 13.93 -15.71 -12.27
N GLY A 456 15.09 -16.23 -12.66
CA GLY A 456 16.01 -15.56 -13.59
C GLY A 456 15.64 -15.75 -15.06
N PHE A 457 14.69 -16.64 -15.37
CA PHE A 457 14.24 -16.87 -16.75
C PHE A 457 13.02 -16.00 -17.07
N ALA A 458 13.05 -15.37 -18.24
CA ALA A 458 11.99 -14.45 -18.64
C ALA A 458 10.68 -15.17 -18.95
N THR A 459 10.74 -16.30 -19.67
CA THR A 459 9.56 -17.09 -20.08
C THR A 459 9.73 -18.60 -19.79
N VAL A 460 8.61 -19.35 -19.83
CA VAL A 460 8.64 -20.82 -19.71
C VAL A 460 9.47 -21.46 -20.82
N ALA A 461 9.45 -20.89 -22.03
CA ALA A 461 10.29 -21.33 -23.14
C ALA A 461 11.78 -21.14 -22.88
N ASP A 462 12.18 -20.03 -22.23
CA ASP A 462 13.59 -19.79 -21.86
C ASP A 462 14.08 -20.80 -20.83
N LEU A 463 13.23 -21.12 -19.84
CA LEU A 463 13.50 -22.17 -18.86
C LEU A 463 13.66 -23.54 -19.53
N ALA A 464 12.75 -23.88 -20.45
CA ALA A 464 12.82 -25.14 -21.21
C ALA A 464 14.11 -25.24 -22.05
N GLN A 465 14.49 -24.15 -22.73
CA GLN A 465 15.75 -24.10 -23.46
C GLN A 465 16.97 -24.28 -22.54
N ALA A 466 16.95 -23.68 -21.35
CA ALA A 466 18.05 -23.79 -20.41
C ALA A 466 18.24 -25.22 -19.88
N ILE A 467 17.13 -25.91 -19.56
CA ILE A 467 17.15 -27.30 -19.10
C ILE A 467 17.56 -28.26 -20.23
N ALA A 468 17.17 -27.98 -21.47
CA ALA A 468 17.44 -28.83 -22.63
C ALA A 468 18.85 -28.68 -23.24
N ARG A 469 19.62 -27.62 -22.90
CA ARG A 469 20.98 -27.42 -23.44
C ARG A 469 21.97 -28.47 -22.90
N ALA A 470 22.75 -29.09 -23.79
CA ALA A 470 23.85 -29.97 -23.41
C ALA A 470 25.02 -29.17 -22.77
N PRO A 471 25.74 -29.72 -21.78
CA PRO A 471 26.85 -29.01 -21.15
C PRO A 471 27.98 -28.76 -22.16
N ALA A 472 28.41 -27.51 -22.30
CA ALA A 472 29.62 -27.17 -23.04
C ALA A 472 30.83 -27.86 -22.36
N GLY A 473 31.58 -28.66 -23.12
CA GLY A 473 32.66 -29.50 -22.60
C GLY A 473 33.68 -28.73 -21.76
N ARG A 474 33.80 -29.07 -20.48
CA ARG A 474 34.99 -28.75 -19.69
C ARG A 474 36.17 -29.52 -20.28
N ALA A 475 37.05 -28.83 -20.99
CA ALA A 475 38.38 -29.32 -21.29
C ALA A 475 39.08 -29.69 -19.97
N ARG A 476 39.32 -30.98 -19.76
CA ARG A 476 40.18 -31.49 -18.69
C ARG A 476 41.60 -31.04 -19.02
N ASN A 477 42.06 -29.96 -18.38
CA ASN A 477 43.47 -29.63 -18.33
C ASN A 477 44.20 -30.68 -17.47
N CYS A 478 44.66 -31.75 -18.12
CA CYS A 478 45.76 -32.58 -17.63
C CYS A 478 47.06 -31.76 -17.71
N GLY A 479 47.29 -30.90 -16.72
CA GLY A 479 48.55 -30.20 -16.51
C GLY A 479 49.19 -30.67 -15.22
N GLY A 480 50.08 -31.66 -15.31
CA GLY A 480 50.83 -32.18 -14.18
C GLY A 480 51.70 -31.09 -13.55
N ARG A 481 51.50 -30.84 -12.25
CA ARG A 481 52.52 -30.19 -11.42
C ARG A 481 53.32 -31.27 -10.71
N LYS A 482 54.55 -31.47 -11.20
CA LYS A 482 55.62 -32.20 -10.51
C LYS A 482 55.75 -31.65 -9.08
N ARG A 483 55.75 -32.57 -8.12
CA ARG A 483 56.32 -32.35 -6.79
C ARG A 483 57.83 -32.28 -6.95
N GLU A 484 58.43 -31.12 -6.71
CA GLU A 484 59.85 -31.02 -6.39
C GLU A 484 60.03 -31.12 -4.88
N ALA A 485 60.94 -32.00 -4.49
CA ALA A 485 61.21 -32.39 -3.12
C ALA A 485 62.22 -31.45 -2.45
N ALA A 486 62.08 -31.40 -1.13
CA ALA A 486 62.89 -30.77 -0.10
C ALA A 486 64.44 -30.82 -0.25
N GLY A 487 65.09 -29.75 0.24
CA GLY A 487 66.31 -29.77 1.07
C GLY A 487 67.51 -28.98 0.51
N PRO A 488 68.45 -28.46 1.36
CA PRO A 488 68.60 -28.67 2.80
C PRO A 488 68.76 -27.39 3.65
N ARG A 489 68.34 -27.46 4.92
CA ARG A 489 68.95 -26.69 6.01
C ARG A 489 70.00 -27.58 6.66
N CYS A 490 71.23 -27.10 6.81
CA CYS A 490 72.24 -27.76 7.62
C CYS A 490 73.04 -26.73 8.44
N SER A 491 72.75 -26.68 9.74
CA SER A 491 73.67 -26.58 10.87
C SER A 491 72.79 -26.80 12.13
N SER A 492 73.11 -27.62 13.12
CA SER A 492 74.40 -28.11 13.62
C SER A 492 74.23 -29.40 14.44
N ARG A 493 75.18 -30.34 14.34
CA ARG A 493 76.07 -30.81 15.43
C ARG A 493 76.87 -32.08 15.05
N ARG A 494 78.18 -31.93 15.23
CA ARG A 494 79.28 -32.89 15.47
C ARG A 494 79.74 -33.79 14.34
#